data_AF-A0AAV8Y3Q8-F1
#
_entry.id   AF-A0AAV8Y3Q8-F1
#
_cell.length_a   1.000
_cell.length_b   1.000
_cell.length_c   1.000
_cell.angle_alpha   90.00
_cell.angle_beta   90.00
_cell.angle_gamma   90.00
#
_symmetry.space_group_name_H-M   'P 1'
#
loop_
_entity.id
_entity.type
_entity.pdbx_description
1 polymer ?
#
loop_
_entity_poly.entity_id
_entity_poly.type
_entity_poly.pdbx_seq_one_letter_code
_entity_poly.pdbx_strand_id
1 'polypeptide(L)' 'MMVCMQDSEPGPCQGYFNRWYFESSKLMCLPFVFGGCRGNRNNFLTAEECNEACGVVRGKLLALYTLENNVISIGHS' A
#
# COMPACT_ATOMS: atom_id res chain seq x y z
N MET A 1 -9.26 3.78 5.95
CA MET A 1 -8.19 4.38 5.12
C MET A 1 -6.80 4.18 5.71
N MET A 2 -6.57 4.34 7.02
CA MET A 2 -5.22 4.21 7.60
C MET A 2 -4.53 2.86 7.33
N VAL A 3 -5.27 1.77 7.13
CA VAL A 3 -4.74 0.43 6.80
C VAL A 3 -3.74 0.49 5.64
N CYS A 4 -4.08 1.13 4.53
CA CYS A 4 -3.22 1.20 3.34
C CYS A 4 -2.03 2.16 3.49
N MET A 5 -1.91 2.86 4.62
CA MET A 5 -0.80 3.78 4.89
C MET A 5 0.13 3.23 5.98
N GLN A 6 -0.15 2.04 6.53
CA GLN A 6 0.74 1.38 7.48
C GLN A 6 1.84 0.64 6.71
N ASP A 7 3.03 0.56 7.29
CA ASP A 7 4.09 -0.30 6.77
C ASP A 7 3.73 -1.78 6.92
N SER A 8 4.41 -2.66 6.18
CA SER A 8 4.32 -4.11 6.44
C SER A 8 4.88 -4.44 7.83
N GLU A 9 4.21 -5.34 8.55
CA GLU A 9 4.61 -5.74 9.89
C GLU A 9 4.69 -7.27 9.99
N PRO A 10 5.91 -7.84 9.97
CA PRO A 10 6.11 -9.28 10.14
C PRO A 10 5.60 -9.80 11.49
N GLY A 11 5.63 -8.96 12.53
CA GLY A 11 5.35 -9.35 13.89
C GLY A 11 6.47 -10.22 14.51
N PRO A 12 6.34 -10.62 15.79
CA PRO A 12 7.41 -11.26 16.54
C PRO A 12 7.48 -12.79 16.35
N CYS A 13 6.43 -13.40 15.80
CA CYS A 13 6.44 -14.84 15.53
C CYS A 13 7.36 -15.17 14.35
N GLN A 14 7.91 -16.39 14.33
CA GLN A 14 8.89 -16.84 13.31
C GLN A 14 8.29 -17.76 12.25
N GLY A 15 6.98 -17.70 12.03
CA GLY A 15 6.34 -18.38 10.91
C GLY A 15 6.75 -17.76 9.57
N TYR A 16 6.54 -18.52 8.50
CA TYR A 16 6.81 -18.07 7.14
C TYR A 16 5.50 -18.08 6.34
N PHE A 17 4.77 -16.95 6.38
CA PHE A 17 3.52 -16.80 5.65
C PHE A 17 3.67 -15.73 4.58
N ASN A 18 3.60 -16.13 3.31
CA ASN A 18 3.54 -15.18 2.20
C ASN A 18 2.23 -14.41 2.27
N ARG A 19 2.33 -13.08 2.36
CA ARG A 19 1.20 -12.15 2.44
C ARG A 19 1.45 -10.96 1.54
N TRP A 20 0.42 -10.15 1.35
CA TRP A 20 0.48 -8.93 0.55
C TRP A 20 0.21 -7.72 1.43
N TYR A 21 0.90 -6.62 1.15
CA TYR A 21 0.65 -5.32 1.77
C TYR A 21 0.67 -4.23 0.70
N PHE A 22 -0.02 -3.12 0.93
CA PHE A 22 0.03 -1.97 0.05
C PHE A 22 1.23 -1.10 0.39
N GLU A 23 2.15 -0.94 -0.55
CA GLU A 23 3.29 -0.05 -0.46
C GLU A 23 2.91 1.33 -0.99
N SER A 24 2.61 2.25 -0.07
CA SER A 24 2.08 3.57 -0.41
C SER A 24 3.03 4.43 -1.25
N SER A 25 4.34 4.28 -1.07
CA SER A 25 5.34 5.02 -1.85
C SER A 25 5.40 4.60 -3.32
N LYS A 26 5.08 3.33 -3.60
CA LYS A 26 5.07 2.74 -4.94
C LYS A 26 3.67 2.59 -5.52
N LEU A 27 2.65 2.92 -4.74
CA LEU A 27 1.24 2.85 -5.11
C LEU A 27 0.82 1.45 -5.61
N MET A 28 1.39 0.40 -5.03
CA MET A 28 1.19 -0.99 -5.46
C MET A 28 1.19 -1.97 -4.29
N CYS A 29 0.50 -3.10 -4.47
CA CYS A 29 0.56 -4.21 -3.53
C CYS A 29 1.82 -5.05 -3.77
N LEU A 30 2.60 -5.29 -2.71
CA LEU A 30 3.83 -6.07 -2.74
C LEU A 30 3.74 -7.26 -1.79
N PRO A 31 4.44 -8.37 -2.11
CA PRO A 31 4.54 -9.50 -1.20
C PRO A 31 5.47 -9.17 -0.03
N PHE A 32 5.18 -9.73 1.14
CA PHE A 32 6.06 -9.74 2.31
C PHE A 32 5.87 -11.02 3.12
N VAL A 33 6.81 -11.30 4.04
CA VAL A 33 6.72 -12.45 4.96
C VAL A 33 6.10 -11.99 6.27
N PHE A 34 4.95 -12.56 6.60
CA PHE A 34 4.31 -12.42 7.90
C PHE A 34 4.73 -13.56 8.83
N GLY A 35 5.12 -13.22 10.05
CA GLY A 35 5.53 -14.14 11.10
C GLY A 35 4.40 -14.98 11.69
N GLY A 36 3.14 -14.64 11.41
CA GLY A 36 1.96 -15.40 11.84
C GLY A 36 1.26 -14.85 13.08
N CYS A 37 1.79 -13.82 13.74
CA CYS A 37 1.11 -13.16 14.86
C CYS A 37 1.46 -11.68 14.99
N ARG A 38 0.55 -10.90 15.61
CA ARG A 38 0.74 -9.47 15.97
C ARG A 38 1.28 -8.57 14.83
N GLY A 39 0.85 -8.81 13.60
CA GLY A 39 1.02 -7.84 12.52
C GLY A 39 -0.13 -6.83 12.52
N ASN A 40 -0.07 -5.84 11.64
CA ASN A 40 -1.15 -4.90 11.41
C ASN A 40 -2.13 -5.37 10.31
N ARG A 41 -3.07 -4.49 9.93
CA ARG A 41 -4.14 -4.79 8.98
C ARG A 41 -3.72 -4.62 7.51
N ASN A 42 -2.57 -4.04 7.22
CA ASN A 42 -1.99 -4.00 5.88
C ASN A 42 -1.36 -5.36 5.55
N ASN A 43 -2.19 -6.39 5.56
CA ASN A 43 -1.79 -7.79 5.50
C ASN A 43 -2.95 -8.60 4.90
N PHE A 44 -2.81 -8.91 3.63
CA PHE A 44 -3.82 -9.58 2.80
C PHE A 44 -3.30 -10.94 2.35
N LEU A 45 -4.22 -11.88 2.08
CA LEU A 45 -3.83 -13.21 1.67
C LEU A 45 -3.39 -13.23 0.20
N THR A 46 -4.04 -12.41 -0.63
CA THR A 46 -3.78 -12.33 -2.08
C THR A 46 -3.49 -10.90 -2.55
N ALA A 47 -2.94 -10.77 -3.75
CA ALA A 47 -2.71 -9.48 -4.38
C ALA A 47 -4.03 -8.78 -4.71
N GLU A 48 -5.03 -9.56 -5.12
CA GLU A 48 -6.38 -9.09 -5.47
C GLU A 48 -7.07 -8.45 -4.27
N GLU A 49 -7.06 -9.12 -3.12
CA GLU A 49 -7.64 -8.59 -1.87
C GLU A 49 -6.99 -7.26 -1.47
N CYS A 50 -5.65 -7.18 -1.59
CA CYS A 50 -4.92 -5.94 -1.32
C CYS A 50 -5.32 -4.82 -2.29
N ASN A 51 -5.41 -5.12 -3.58
CA ASN A 51 -5.77 -4.16 -4.61
C ASN A 51 -7.22 -3.66 -4.45
N GLU A 52 -8.15 -4.54 -4.08
CA GLU A 52 -9.54 -4.17 -3.79
C GLU A 52 -9.63 -3.29 -2.55
N ALA A 53 -8.94 -3.65 -1.46
CA ALA A 53 -8.94 -2.90 -0.21
C ALA A 53 -8.31 -1.50 -0.36
N CYS A 54 -7.24 -1.39 -1.15
CA CYS A 54 -6.44 -0.17 -1.26
C CYS A 54 -6.59 0.58 -2.60
N GLY A 55 -7.39 0.08 -3.53
CA GLY A 55 -7.58 0.67 -4.86
C GLY A 55 -8.10 2.11 -4.83
N VAL A 56 -9.00 2.44 -3.91
CA VAL A 56 -9.51 3.82 -3.72
C VAL A 56 -8.40 4.75 -3.21
N VAL A 57 -7.57 4.28 -2.28
CA VAL A 57 -6.43 5.06 -1.76
C VAL A 57 -5.39 5.28 -2.86
N ARG A 58 -5.06 4.23 -3.63
CA ARG A 58 -4.21 4.33 -4.82
C ARG A 58 -4.74 5.39 -5.80
N GLY A 59 -6.03 5.35 -6.13
CA GLY A 59 -6.67 6.32 -7.02
C GLY A 59 -6.60 7.76 -6.49
N LYS A 60 -6.85 7.96 -5.19
CA LYS A 60 -6.71 9.28 -4.55
C LYS A 60 -5.27 9.79 -4.55
N LEU A 61 -4.31 8.95 -4.19
CA LEU A 61 -2.88 9.31 -4.16
C LEU A 61 -2.36 9.60 -5.57
N LEU A 62 -2.74 8.80 -6.57
CA LEU A 62 -2.43 9.09 -7.97
C LEU A 62 -3.04 10.41 -8.45
N ALA A 63 -4.29 10.70 -8.06
CA ALA A 63 -4.92 11.97 -8.38
C ALA A 63 -4.17 13.14 -7.73
N LEU A 64 -3.77 13.04 -6.46
CA LEU A 64 -2.96 14.05 -5.80
C LEU A 64 -1.60 14.24 -6.47
N TYR A 65 -0.89 13.15 -6.78
CA TYR A 65 0.38 13.20 -7.51
C TYR A 65 0.20 13.82 -8.90
N THR A 66 -0.88 13.49 -9.60
CA THR A 66 -1.17 14.05 -10.93
C THR A 66 -1.50 15.54 -10.83
N LEU A 67 -2.23 15.97 -9.80
CA LEU A 67 -2.53 17.38 -9.56
C LEU A 67 -1.24 18.17 -9.24
N GLU A 68 -0.35 17.63 -8.42
CA GLU A 68 0.94 18.27 -8.10
C GLU A 68 1.84 18.39 -9.35
N ASN A 69 1.86 17.36 -10.21
CA ASN A 69 2.60 17.41 -11.47
C ASN A 69 1.93 18.26 -12.55
N ASN A 70 0.62 18.48 -12.47
CA ASN A 70 -0.13 19.34 -13.38
C ASN A 70 -0.06 20.83 -12.97
N VAL A 71 0.45 21.16 -11.78
CA VAL A 71 0.82 22.55 -11.41
C VAL A 71 2.12 22.96 -12.12
N ILE A 72 3.02 22.02 -12.42
CA ILE A 72 4.34 22.29 -13.03
C ILE A 72 4.22 22.66 -14.53
N SER A 73 3.15 22.24 -15.23
CA SER A 73 2.93 22.48 -16.66
C SER A 73 2.12 23.73 -17.00
N ILE A 74 1.55 24.46 -16.02
CA ILE A 74 0.78 25.71 -16.27
C ILE A 74 1.59 26.98 -15.98
N GLY A 75 2.91 26.86 -15.79
CA GLY A 75 3.77 27.98 -15.40
C GLY A 75 5.12 27.98 -16.09
N HIS A 76 5.15 28.32 -17.39
CA HIS A 76 6.16 29.21 -17.98
C HIS A 76 5.69 29.64 -19.38
N SER A 77 5.23 30.88 -19.46
CA SER A 77 5.31 31.68 -20.69
C SER A 77 6.76 32.07 -20.97
#